data_AF-A0A2V8C6T6-F1
#
_entry.id   AF-A0A2V8C6T6-F1
#
_cell.length_a   1.000
_cell.length_b   1.000
_cell.length_c   1.000
_cell.angle_alpha   90.00
_cell.angle_beta   90.00
_cell.angle_gamma   90.00
#
_symmetry.space_group_name_H-M   'P 1'
#
loop_
_entity.id
_entity.type
_entity.pdbx_description
1 polymer ?
#
loop_
_entity_poly.entity_id
_entity_poly.type
_entity_poly.pdbx_seq_one_letter_code
_entity_poly.pdbx_strand_id
1 'polypeptide(L)'
;MVCRPTSPADETRCAKNIIANAARRAYRRHVTDEDLKIPMARYRDGVREAGGGPTSFEYGLELALRSILVSPNFLFRFEGQPETATPDMPYRITDVELASRLSFFLWSSIPDDELLSVAEKKTLHNPAVLEHQVTRMLADPLSDALASNFAGQWLHIRNVSGFRPSPELLFHFDDNLRQAFESETLLFFGSIVRENRSVLDLLDADYTFLNERLARHYGIAGVYGERFRRVSLPPDSVRRGLLGQGSILTDTSRANRTSPVIRGKWILENIFGTPPPAPPANVPELKEERNPAKVLPMREQMAQHRANPVCASCHAQMDELGFALENFDAIGEWRDVDAAGARIDPTAKLPDGTTFTGPVELRKVLLTHADDFLTTLTENLLTYALGRGLDAADAPAVRQIKRDAAPTNYRFASLVQAIVRSTPFQMWMAQQRAN
;
A
#
# COMPACT_ATOMS: atom_id res chain seq x y z
N MET A 1 9.89 -28.85 -14.03
CA MET A 1 11.32 -29.23 -13.95
C MET A 1 11.91 -29.09 -15.35
N VAL A 2 12.98 -28.31 -15.54
CA VAL A 2 13.48 -27.90 -16.88
C VAL A 2 14.37 -28.96 -17.55
N CYS A 3 14.90 -29.91 -16.77
CA CYS A 3 15.69 -31.05 -17.23
C CYS A 3 15.44 -32.24 -16.30
N ARG A 4 15.50 -33.46 -16.81
CA ARG A 4 15.50 -34.69 -16.00
C ARG A 4 16.61 -35.61 -16.52
N PRO A 5 17.56 -36.03 -15.69
CA PRO A 5 18.64 -36.90 -16.16
C PRO A 5 18.09 -38.28 -16.52
N THR A 6 18.54 -38.82 -17.64
CA THR A 6 18.21 -40.19 -18.11
C THR A 6 19.35 -41.17 -17.85
N SER A 7 20.53 -40.66 -17.50
CA SER A 7 21.73 -41.42 -17.14
C SER A 7 22.57 -40.63 -16.14
N PRO A 8 23.46 -41.29 -15.37
CA PRO A 8 24.39 -40.60 -14.46
C PRO A 8 25.28 -39.57 -15.18
N ALA A 9 25.62 -39.81 -16.45
CA ALA A 9 26.42 -38.87 -17.25
C ALA A 9 25.67 -37.56 -17.56
N ASP A 10 24.33 -37.59 -17.57
CA ASP A 10 23.48 -36.43 -17.82
C ASP A 10 23.24 -35.56 -16.59
N GLU A 11 23.48 -36.09 -15.39
CA GLU A 11 23.15 -35.43 -14.12
C GLU A 11 23.81 -34.07 -14.00
N THR A 12 25.11 -33.96 -14.25
CA THR A 12 25.83 -32.68 -14.11
C THR A 12 25.30 -31.63 -15.08
N ARG A 13 24.97 -32.02 -16.32
CA ARG A 13 24.41 -31.12 -17.33
C ARG A 13 22.99 -30.68 -16.95
N CYS A 14 22.14 -31.61 -16.53
CA CYS A 14 20.79 -31.28 -16.07
C CYS A 14 20.82 -30.40 -14.81
N ALA A 15 21.69 -30.70 -13.85
CA ALA A 15 21.87 -29.89 -12.65
C ALA A 15 22.29 -28.47 -13.02
N LYS A 16 23.29 -28.29 -13.89
CA LYS A 16 23.72 -26.96 -14.36
C LYS A 16 22.55 -26.18 -14.97
N ASN A 17 21.72 -26.82 -15.80
CA ASN A 17 20.56 -26.16 -16.42
C ASN A 17 19.49 -25.74 -15.39
N ILE A 18 19.17 -26.62 -14.43
CA ILE A 18 18.19 -26.33 -13.37
C ILE A 18 18.70 -25.19 -12.48
N ILE A 19 19.94 -25.30 -12.02
CA ILE A 19 20.60 -24.34 -11.14
C ILE A 19 20.73 -22.97 -11.85
N ALA A 20 21.11 -22.95 -13.12
CA ALA A 20 21.19 -21.71 -13.90
C ALA A 20 19.83 -21.05 -14.08
N ASN A 21 18.77 -21.82 -14.34
CA ASN A 21 17.42 -21.28 -14.46
C ASN A 21 16.93 -20.69 -13.13
N ALA A 22 17.14 -21.41 -12.02
CA ALA A 22 16.81 -20.93 -10.68
C ALA A 22 17.60 -19.66 -10.31
N ALA A 23 18.92 -19.66 -10.55
CA ALA A 23 19.79 -18.53 -10.28
C ALA A 23 19.43 -17.30 -11.14
N ARG A 24 19.08 -17.48 -12.42
CA ARG A 24 18.64 -16.38 -13.30
C ARG A 24 17.44 -15.64 -12.73
N ARG A 25 16.44 -16.38 -12.26
CA ARG A 25 15.24 -15.79 -11.63
C ARG A 25 15.56 -15.20 -10.25
N ALA A 26 16.32 -15.91 -9.42
CA ALA A 26 16.67 -15.49 -8.08
C ALA A 26 17.53 -14.21 -8.07
N TYR A 27 18.51 -14.12 -8.96
CA TYR A 27 19.41 -12.97 -9.08
C TYR A 27 18.86 -11.91 -10.04
N ARG A 28 17.73 -12.20 -10.71
CA ARG A 28 16.96 -11.28 -11.56
C ARG A 28 17.78 -10.72 -12.73
N ARG A 29 18.71 -11.52 -13.25
CA ARG A 29 19.62 -11.15 -14.33
C ARG A 29 20.18 -12.39 -15.01
N HIS A 30 20.83 -12.18 -16.15
CA HIS A 30 21.64 -13.21 -16.78
C HIS A 30 22.71 -13.72 -15.81
N VAL A 31 22.84 -15.04 -15.72
CA VAL A 31 23.82 -15.72 -14.87
C VAL A 31 25.07 -16.05 -15.66
N THR A 32 26.22 -15.73 -15.08
CA THR A 32 27.54 -16.05 -15.63
C THR A 32 28.03 -17.39 -15.10
N ASP A 33 29.08 -17.95 -15.68
CA ASP A 33 29.71 -19.15 -15.11
C ASP A 33 30.27 -18.91 -13.69
N GLU A 34 30.63 -17.66 -13.35
CA GLU A 34 31.07 -17.29 -12.00
C GLU A 34 29.93 -17.45 -10.99
N ASP A 35 28.72 -16.98 -11.34
CA ASP A 35 27.53 -17.07 -10.49
C ASP A 35 27.16 -18.52 -10.17
N LEU A 36 27.52 -19.45 -11.05
CA LEU A 36 27.21 -20.87 -10.91
C LEU A 36 28.28 -21.66 -10.15
N LYS A 37 29.48 -21.10 -9.90
CA LYS A 37 30.55 -21.83 -9.20
C LYS A 37 30.12 -22.32 -7.83
N ILE A 38 29.58 -21.43 -6.99
CA ILE A 38 29.16 -21.77 -5.62
C ILE A 38 27.97 -22.75 -5.64
N PRO A 39 26.86 -22.48 -6.36
CA PRO A 39 25.75 -23.43 -6.42
C PRO A 39 26.14 -24.81 -6.97
N MET A 40 27.00 -24.87 -7.99
CA MET A 40 27.47 -26.15 -8.54
C MET A 40 28.42 -26.88 -7.58
N ALA A 41 29.23 -26.17 -6.80
CA ALA A 41 30.03 -26.78 -5.74
C ALA A 41 29.13 -27.40 -4.66
N ARG A 42 28.09 -26.68 -4.23
CA ARG A 42 27.11 -27.19 -3.25
C ARG A 42 26.29 -28.37 -3.77
N TYR A 43 25.96 -28.37 -5.06
CA TYR A 43 25.41 -29.55 -5.72
C TYR A 43 26.32 -30.78 -5.58
N ARG A 44 27.61 -30.62 -5.90
CA ARG A 44 28.60 -31.71 -5.78
C ARG A 44 28.79 -32.17 -4.33
N ASP A 45 28.77 -31.24 -3.37
CA ASP A 45 28.80 -31.57 -1.94
C ASP A 45 27.62 -32.47 -1.56
N GLY A 46 26.40 -32.09 -1.94
CA GLY A 46 25.21 -32.88 -1.67
C GLY A 46 25.25 -34.27 -2.31
N VAL A 47 25.63 -34.37 -3.58
CA VAL A 47 25.77 -35.69 -4.24
C VAL A 47 26.75 -36.60 -3.49
N ARG A 48 27.86 -36.06 -2.98
CA ARG A 48 28.82 -36.84 -2.16
C ARG A 48 28.23 -37.24 -0.81
N GLU A 49 27.59 -36.31 -0.11
CA GLU A 49 26.97 -36.54 1.21
C GLU A 49 25.88 -37.60 1.17
N ALA A 50 25.10 -37.65 0.09
CA ALA A 50 24.05 -38.65 -0.11
C ALA A 50 24.59 -40.07 -0.33
N GLY A 51 25.90 -40.25 -0.57
CA GLY A 51 26.52 -41.57 -0.72
C GLY A 51 26.17 -42.33 -2.01
N GLY A 52 25.56 -41.66 -3.00
CA GLY A 52 25.08 -42.27 -4.24
C GLY A 52 23.66 -42.86 -4.13
N GLY A 53 23.09 -43.28 -5.27
CA GLY A 53 21.74 -43.84 -5.35
C GLY A 53 20.68 -42.88 -5.91
N PRO A 54 19.40 -43.28 -5.96
CA PRO A 54 18.37 -42.59 -6.74
C PRO A 54 18.01 -41.17 -6.28
N THR A 55 18.41 -40.78 -5.07
CA THR A 55 18.05 -39.50 -4.44
C THR A 55 19.22 -38.51 -4.34
N SER A 56 20.43 -38.93 -4.76
CA SER A 56 21.63 -38.09 -4.65
C SER A 56 21.54 -36.84 -5.51
N PHE A 57 20.91 -36.95 -6.68
CA PHE A 57 20.65 -35.85 -7.60
C PHE A 57 19.78 -34.78 -6.95
N GLU A 58 18.64 -35.17 -6.37
CA GLU A 58 17.69 -34.27 -5.71
C GLU A 58 18.32 -33.60 -4.47
N TYR A 59 19.07 -34.34 -3.66
CA TYR A 59 19.75 -33.77 -2.48
C TYR A 59 20.86 -32.78 -2.87
N GLY A 60 21.59 -33.07 -3.96
CA GLY A 60 22.51 -32.10 -4.57
C GLY A 60 21.79 -30.81 -5.00
N LEU A 61 20.66 -30.94 -5.70
CA LEU A 61 19.87 -29.78 -6.11
C LEU A 61 19.36 -28.96 -4.91
N GLU A 62 18.94 -29.63 -3.83
CA GLU A 62 18.50 -28.97 -2.61
C GLU A 62 19.61 -28.08 -2.02
N LEU A 63 20.83 -28.59 -1.88
CA LEU A 63 21.96 -27.80 -1.36
C LEU A 63 22.37 -26.66 -2.30
N ALA A 64 22.30 -26.87 -3.61
CA ALA A 64 22.53 -25.80 -4.58
C ALA A 64 21.49 -24.68 -4.46
N LEU A 65 20.20 -25.03 -4.36
CA LEU A 65 19.11 -24.06 -4.20
C LEU A 65 19.23 -23.30 -2.88
N ARG A 66 19.57 -23.98 -1.78
CA ARG A 66 19.86 -23.31 -0.49
C ARG A 66 20.94 -22.25 -0.65
N SER A 67 22.02 -22.54 -1.37
CA SER A 67 23.10 -21.58 -1.59
C SER A 67 22.67 -20.35 -2.40
N ILE A 68 21.74 -20.52 -3.36
CA ILE A 68 21.15 -19.41 -4.11
C ILE A 68 20.30 -18.54 -3.18
N LEU A 69 19.47 -19.16 -2.33
CA LEU A 69 18.54 -18.45 -1.43
C LEU A 69 19.20 -17.71 -0.26
N VAL A 70 20.46 -18.02 0.05
CA VAL A 70 21.25 -17.27 1.05
C VAL A 70 22.31 -16.37 0.41
N SER A 71 22.36 -16.29 -0.92
CA SER A 71 23.30 -15.45 -1.65
C SER A 71 22.93 -13.97 -1.49
N PRO A 72 23.90 -13.05 -1.32
CA PRO A 72 23.64 -11.62 -1.36
C PRO A 72 22.92 -11.18 -2.64
N ASN A 73 23.22 -11.81 -3.78
CA ASN A 73 22.56 -11.52 -5.06
C ASN A 73 21.06 -11.85 -5.06
N PHE A 74 20.60 -12.74 -4.17
CA PHE A 74 19.18 -13.02 -3.96
C PHE A 74 18.59 -12.07 -2.92
N LEU A 75 19.24 -11.96 -1.76
CA LEU A 75 18.76 -11.22 -0.59
C LEU A 75 18.67 -9.70 -0.81
N PHE A 76 19.55 -9.14 -1.64
CA PHE A 76 19.60 -7.71 -1.92
C PHE A 76 19.29 -7.41 -3.39
N ARG A 77 18.68 -6.25 -3.63
CA ARG A 77 18.52 -5.66 -4.98
C ARG A 77 19.62 -4.64 -5.17
N PHE A 78 20.72 -5.06 -5.79
CA PHE A 78 21.83 -4.17 -6.07
C PHE A 78 21.55 -3.34 -7.32
N GLU A 79 21.83 -2.04 -7.23
CA GLU A 79 21.90 -1.14 -8.36
C GLU A 79 23.33 -0.60 -8.41
N GLY A 80 24.09 -1.05 -9.41
CA GLY A 80 25.52 -0.85 -9.49
C GLY A 80 25.87 0.47 -10.16
N GLN A 81 26.66 1.30 -9.48
CA GLN A 81 27.21 2.50 -10.09
C GLN A 81 28.27 2.12 -11.16
N PRO A 82 28.09 2.55 -12.43
CA PRO A 82 29.09 2.35 -13.47
C PRO A 82 30.46 2.88 -13.05
N GLU A 83 31.54 2.21 -13.46
CA GLU A 83 32.92 2.67 -13.19
C GLU A 83 33.21 4.05 -13.78
N THR A 84 32.51 4.39 -14.86
CA THR A 84 32.63 5.68 -15.54
C THR A 84 31.75 6.78 -14.94
N ALA A 85 30.95 6.47 -13.91
CA ALA A 85 30.04 7.45 -13.32
C ALA A 85 30.82 8.51 -12.54
N THR A 86 30.60 9.77 -12.89
CA THR A 86 31.15 10.91 -12.18
C THR A 86 30.36 11.14 -10.90
N PRO A 87 31.00 11.32 -9.72
CA PRO A 87 30.28 11.62 -8.48
C PRO A 87 29.35 12.83 -8.63
N ASP A 88 28.21 12.79 -7.94
CA ASP A 88 27.18 13.82 -7.93
C ASP A 88 26.53 14.11 -9.30
N MET A 89 26.75 13.23 -10.29
CA MET A 89 26.05 13.27 -11.57
C MET A 89 25.01 12.14 -11.66
N PRO A 90 23.80 12.42 -12.17
CA PRO A 90 22.82 11.39 -12.39
C PRO A 90 23.26 10.45 -13.52
N TYR A 91 23.12 9.15 -13.31
CA TYR A 91 23.30 8.14 -14.35
C TYR A 91 22.03 7.30 -14.47
N ARG A 92 21.84 6.71 -15.64
CA ARG A 92 20.69 5.85 -15.89
C ARG A 92 20.94 4.45 -15.37
N ILE A 93 19.97 3.89 -14.65
CA ILE A 93 20.02 2.49 -14.26
C ILE A 93 19.94 1.60 -15.50
N THR A 94 20.51 0.40 -15.41
CA THR A 94 20.45 -0.60 -16.47
C THR A 94 19.03 -1.13 -16.65
N ASP A 95 18.72 -1.69 -17.82
CA ASP A 95 17.42 -2.31 -18.09
C ASP A 95 17.09 -3.45 -17.11
N VAL A 96 18.09 -4.15 -16.58
CA VAL A 96 17.92 -5.23 -15.60
C VAL A 96 17.54 -4.69 -14.21
N GLU A 97 18.15 -3.59 -13.81
CA GLU A 97 17.76 -2.86 -12.60
C GLU A 97 16.37 -2.25 -12.76
N LEU A 98 16.05 -1.67 -13.92
CA LEU A 98 14.72 -1.17 -14.24
C LEU A 98 13.65 -2.27 -14.19
N ALA A 99 13.92 -3.46 -14.75
CA ALA A 99 13.04 -4.62 -14.63
C ALA A 99 12.80 -5.01 -13.16
N SER A 100 13.84 -4.98 -12.35
CA SER A 100 13.72 -5.26 -10.91
C SER A 100 12.93 -4.17 -10.18
N ARG A 101 13.10 -2.89 -10.50
CA ARG A 101 12.28 -1.81 -9.93
C ARG A 101 10.81 -1.99 -10.30
N LEU A 102 10.51 -2.25 -11.57
CA LEU A 102 9.14 -2.49 -12.05
C LEU A 102 8.46 -3.66 -11.34
N SER A 103 9.14 -4.80 -11.22
CA SER A 103 8.53 -6.00 -10.65
C SER A 103 8.23 -5.84 -9.15
N PHE A 104 9.11 -5.20 -8.40
CA PHE A 104 8.87 -4.98 -6.98
C PHE A 104 7.88 -3.85 -6.73
N PHE A 105 7.85 -2.83 -7.59
CA PHE A 105 6.84 -1.79 -7.54
C PHE A 105 5.44 -2.36 -7.82
N LEU A 106 5.26 -3.09 -8.92
CA LEU A 106 3.92 -3.50 -9.36
C LEU A 106 3.46 -4.84 -8.79
N TRP A 107 4.38 -5.77 -8.56
CA TRP A 107 4.06 -7.15 -8.15
C TRP A 107 4.60 -7.53 -6.78
N SER A 108 5.41 -6.68 -6.13
CA SER A 108 6.14 -7.03 -4.90
C SER A 108 6.88 -8.38 -5.00
N SER A 109 7.36 -8.70 -6.20
CA SER A 109 7.94 -10.00 -6.53
C SER A 109 9.05 -9.83 -7.58
N ILE A 110 9.72 -10.92 -7.91
CA ILE A 110 10.75 -10.96 -8.95
C ILE A 110 10.13 -10.72 -10.35
N PRO A 111 10.91 -10.18 -11.32
CA PRO A 111 10.45 -10.07 -12.70
C PRO A 111 10.22 -11.46 -13.30
N ASP A 112 9.24 -11.55 -14.20
CA ASP A 112 8.98 -12.77 -14.96
C ASP A 112 9.97 -12.93 -16.13
N ASP A 113 9.89 -14.07 -16.83
CA ASP A 113 10.83 -14.38 -17.90
C ASP A 113 10.72 -13.41 -19.08
N GLU A 114 9.52 -12.88 -19.37
CA GLU A 114 9.31 -11.89 -20.42
C GLU A 114 10.03 -10.58 -20.09
N LEU A 115 9.77 -10.01 -18.90
CA LEU A 115 10.38 -8.75 -18.48
C LEU A 115 11.91 -8.89 -18.39
N LEU A 116 12.41 -10.00 -17.85
CA LEU A 116 13.85 -10.29 -17.83
C LEU A 116 14.43 -10.40 -19.24
N SER A 117 13.74 -11.06 -20.18
CA SER A 117 14.25 -11.21 -21.54
C SER A 117 14.37 -9.87 -22.27
N VAL A 118 13.37 -9.00 -22.13
CA VAL A 118 13.38 -7.65 -22.70
C VAL A 118 14.50 -6.79 -22.11
N ALA A 119 14.73 -6.93 -20.81
CA ALA A 119 15.79 -6.24 -20.09
C ALA A 119 17.19 -6.73 -20.48
N GLU A 120 17.40 -8.05 -20.57
CA GLU A 120 18.67 -8.65 -21.01
C GLU A 120 19.02 -8.28 -22.46
N LYS A 121 18.01 -8.04 -23.31
CA LYS A 121 18.17 -7.51 -24.67
C LYS A 121 18.46 -6.02 -24.72
N LYS A 122 18.47 -5.32 -23.58
CA LYS A 122 18.68 -3.86 -23.46
C LYS A 122 17.67 -3.05 -24.28
N THR A 123 16.41 -3.46 -24.24
CA THR A 123 15.31 -2.81 -24.98
C THR A 123 14.21 -2.25 -24.08
N LEU A 124 14.18 -2.59 -22.79
CA LEU A 124 13.14 -2.20 -21.85
C LEU A 124 13.05 -0.69 -21.70
N HIS A 125 14.19 -0.03 -21.84
CA HIS A 125 14.35 1.38 -21.65
C HIS A 125 13.73 2.24 -22.75
N ASN A 126 13.34 1.62 -23.87
CA ASN A 126 12.63 2.29 -24.95
C ASN A 126 11.20 2.62 -24.50
N PRO A 127 10.71 3.86 -24.69
CA PRO A 127 9.42 4.29 -24.14
C PRO A 127 8.23 3.37 -24.48
N ALA A 128 8.13 2.92 -25.74
CA ALA A 128 7.04 2.05 -26.18
C ALA A 128 7.11 0.64 -25.54
N VAL A 129 8.33 0.12 -25.34
CA VAL A 129 8.55 -1.20 -24.72
C VAL A 129 8.25 -1.14 -23.23
N LEU A 130 8.71 -0.09 -22.55
CA LEU A 130 8.42 0.18 -21.14
C LEU A 130 6.91 0.27 -20.90
N GLU A 131 6.22 1.07 -21.72
CA GLU A 131 4.78 1.28 -21.62
C GLU A 131 4.00 -0.03 -21.81
N HIS A 132 4.40 -0.84 -22.80
CA HIS A 132 3.81 -2.15 -23.02
C HIS A 132 4.00 -3.09 -21.82
N GLN A 133 5.22 -3.18 -21.27
CA GLN A 133 5.49 -4.03 -20.12
C GLN A 133 4.70 -3.58 -18.89
N VAL A 134 4.65 -2.29 -18.60
CA VAL A 134 3.87 -1.75 -17.47
C VAL A 134 2.38 -2.04 -17.62
N THR A 135 1.83 -1.89 -18.82
CA THR A 135 0.42 -2.20 -19.11
C THR A 135 0.12 -3.69 -18.89
N ARG A 136 0.97 -4.57 -19.39
CA ARG A 136 0.88 -6.02 -19.18
C ARG A 136 0.93 -6.35 -17.68
N MET A 137 1.87 -5.77 -16.96
CA MET A 137 2.07 -6.04 -15.53
C MET A 137 0.90 -5.58 -14.67
N LEU A 138 0.28 -4.44 -14.99
CA LEU A 138 -0.93 -3.96 -14.31
C LEU A 138 -2.17 -4.82 -14.60
N ALA A 139 -2.20 -5.55 -15.73
CA ALA A 139 -3.27 -6.47 -16.06
C ALA A 139 -3.09 -7.87 -15.44
N ASP A 140 -1.88 -8.19 -14.97
CA ASP A 140 -1.56 -9.46 -14.35
C ASP A 140 -2.11 -9.54 -12.91
N PRO A 141 -2.64 -10.70 -12.45
CA PRO A 141 -3.11 -10.88 -11.08
C PRO A 141 -2.08 -10.56 -9.99
N LEU A 142 -0.78 -10.66 -10.28
CA LEU A 142 0.28 -10.25 -9.35
C LEU A 142 0.21 -8.76 -8.98
N SER A 143 -0.46 -7.92 -9.80
CA SER A 143 -0.71 -6.51 -9.48
C SER A 143 -1.63 -6.30 -8.27
N ASP A 144 -2.34 -7.33 -7.81
CA ASP A 144 -3.09 -7.30 -6.55
C ASP A 144 -2.17 -7.03 -5.35
N ALA A 145 -0.86 -7.23 -5.51
CA ALA A 145 0.16 -6.79 -4.55
C ALA A 145 0.09 -5.29 -4.26
N LEU A 146 -0.34 -4.43 -5.20
CA LEU A 146 -0.53 -3.00 -4.94
C LEU A 146 -1.62 -2.76 -3.90
N ALA A 147 -2.70 -3.54 -3.90
CA ALA A 147 -3.72 -3.44 -2.86
C ALA A 147 -3.18 -3.92 -1.50
N SER A 148 -2.62 -5.13 -1.44
CA SER A 148 -2.19 -5.74 -0.18
C SER A 148 -0.93 -5.10 0.44
N ASN A 149 -0.05 -4.52 -0.40
CA ASN A 149 1.20 -3.92 0.04
C ASN A 149 1.21 -2.40 0.03
N PHE A 150 0.86 -1.75 -1.08
CA PHE A 150 0.86 -0.30 -1.13
C PHE A 150 -0.32 0.26 -0.33
N ALA A 151 -1.57 -0.04 -0.72
CA ALA A 151 -2.75 0.47 -0.01
C ALA A 151 -2.82 -0.05 1.43
N GLY A 152 -2.43 -1.30 1.67
CA GLY A 152 -2.35 -1.87 3.02
C GLY A 152 -1.42 -1.13 3.98
N GLN A 153 -0.35 -0.52 3.48
CA GLN A 153 0.56 0.31 4.27
C GLN A 153 0.11 1.77 4.31
N TRP A 154 -0.17 2.38 3.15
CA TRP A 154 -0.57 3.79 3.06
C TRP A 154 -1.83 4.08 3.86
N LEU A 155 -2.87 3.25 3.70
CA LEU A 155 -4.16 3.46 4.37
C LEU A 155 -4.26 2.76 5.73
N HIS A 156 -3.14 2.24 6.26
CA HIS A 156 -3.06 1.58 7.57
C HIS A 156 -3.96 0.33 7.75
N ILE A 157 -4.45 -0.28 6.66
CA ILE A 157 -5.40 -1.41 6.71
C ILE A 157 -4.86 -2.58 7.55
N ARG A 158 -3.54 -2.80 7.56
CA ARG A 158 -2.88 -3.87 8.33
C ARG A 158 -3.08 -3.76 9.83
N ASN A 159 -3.33 -2.56 10.34
CA ASN A 159 -3.54 -2.31 11.77
C ASN A 159 -4.89 -2.85 12.26
N VAL A 160 -5.87 -3.00 11.36
CA VAL A 160 -7.21 -3.51 11.70
C VAL A 160 -7.12 -4.90 12.33
N SER A 161 -6.18 -5.73 11.88
CA SER A 161 -5.86 -7.04 12.47
C SER A 161 -5.54 -6.97 13.98
N GLY A 162 -4.90 -5.88 14.42
CA GLY A 162 -4.45 -5.63 15.78
C GLY A 162 -5.50 -4.97 16.68
N PHE A 163 -6.57 -4.40 16.13
CA PHE A 163 -7.58 -3.71 16.93
C PHE A 163 -8.24 -4.64 17.96
N ARG A 164 -8.37 -4.19 19.21
CA ARG A 164 -9.03 -4.97 20.28
C ARG A 164 -10.13 -4.10 20.88
N PRO A 165 -11.41 -4.32 20.51
CA PRO A 165 -12.51 -3.55 21.08
C PRO A 165 -12.67 -3.84 22.58
N SER A 166 -13.27 -2.89 23.29
CA SER A 166 -13.67 -3.09 24.69
C SER A 166 -14.76 -4.16 24.80
N PRO A 167 -14.96 -4.77 25.99
CA PRO A 167 -15.93 -5.85 26.18
C PRO A 167 -17.35 -5.53 25.69
N GLU A 168 -17.74 -4.26 25.76
CA GLU A 168 -19.06 -3.78 25.34
C GLU A 168 -19.25 -3.87 23.83
N LEU A 169 -18.18 -3.66 23.05
CA LEU A 169 -18.18 -3.72 21.59
C LEU A 169 -17.91 -5.12 21.04
N LEU A 170 -17.40 -6.05 21.87
CA LEU A 170 -17.09 -7.43 21.44
C LEU A 170 -18.30 -8.19 20.88
N PHE A 171 -19.52 -7.89 21.34
CA PHE A 171 -20.74 -8.53 20.84
C PHE A 171 -21.09 -8.12 19.40
N HIS A 172 -20.59 -6.96 18.95
CA HIS A 172 -20.85 -6.40 17.62
C HIS A 172 -19.67 -6.61 16.66
N PHE A 173 -18.48 -6.87 17.21
CA PHE A 173 -17.23 -6.95 16.46
C PHE A 173 -16.53 -8.31 16.64
N ASP A 174 -16.79 -9.22 15.70
CA ASP A 174 -16.15 -10.53 15.60
C ASP A 174 -14.99 -10.53 14.57
N ASP A 175 -14.25 -11.62 14.51
CA ASP A 175 -13.11 -11.73 13.59
C ASP A 175 -13.55 -11.80 12.11
N ASN A 176 -14.77 -12.28 11.83
CA ASN A 176 -15.30 -12.28 10.46
C ASN A 176 -15.56 -10.87 9.96
N LEU A 177 -16.06 -9.97 10.83
CA LEU A 177 -16.24 -8.55 10.51
C LEU A 177 -14.90 -7.86 10.31
N ARG A 178 -13.91 -8.15 11.15
CA ARG A 178 -12.54 -7.63 11.02
C ARG A 178 -11.95 -7.99 9.66
N GLN A 179 -11.96 -9.27 9.29
CA GLN A 179 -11.50 -9.73 7.98
C GLN A 179 -12.33 -9.12 6.84
N ALA A 180 -13.62 -8.87 7.06
CA ALA A 180 -14.47 -8.26 6.07
C ALA A 180 -14.13 -6.78 5.81
N PHE A 181 -13.76 -6.02 6.85
CA PHE A 181 -13.27 -4.63 6.70
C PHE A 181 -12.00 -4.56 5.86
N GLU A 182 -11.03 -5.44 6.15
CA GLU A 182 -9.79 -5.53 5.38
C GLU A 182 -10.10 -5.90 3.92
N SER A 183 -10.93 -6.92 3.71
CA SER A 183 -11.31 -7.40 2.37
C SER A 183 -12.04 -6.35 1.55
N GLU A 184 -12.98 -5.60 2.14
CA GLU A 184 -13.68 -4.50 1.45
C GLU A 184 -12.69 -3.50 0.85
N THR A 185 -11.75 -3.03 1.68
CA THR A 185 -10.83 -1.96 1.29
C THR A 185 -9.85 -2.43 0.23
N LEU A 186 -9.33 -3.66 0.37
CA LEU A 186 -8.41 -4.26 -0.59
C LEU A 186 -9.09 -4.52 -1.94
N LEU A 187 -10.33 -5.03 -1.93
CA LEU A 187 -11.11 -5.22 -3.16
C LEU A 187 -11.48 -3.88 -3.81
N PHE A 188 -11.82 -2.88 -3.00
CA PHE A 188 -12.12 -1.52 -3.45
C PHE A 188 -10.92 -0.89 -4.16
N PHE A 189 -9.76 -0.82 -3.50
CA PHE A 189 -8.54 -0.31 -4.12
C PHE A 189 -8.12 -1.14 -5.34
N GLY A 190 -8.15 -2.47 -5.22
CA GLY A 190 -7.83 -3.38 -6.33
C GLY A 190 -8.74 -3.18 -7.55
N SER A 191 -10.02 -2.82 -7.35
CA SER A 191 -10.91 -2.48 -8.46
C SER A 191 -10.48 -1.21 -9.20
N ILE A 192 -9.97 -0.21 -8.48
CA ILE A 192 -9.49 1.04 -9.09
C ILE A 192 -8.25 0.79 -9.94
N VAL A 193 -7.34 -0.08 -9.46
CA VAL A 193 -6.16 -0.52 -10.20
C VAL A 193 -6.55 -1.32 -11.45
N ARG A 194 -7.29 -2.43 -11.29
CA ARG A 194 -7.61 -3.37 -12.38
C ARG A 194 -8.52 -2.79 -13.44
N GLU A 195 -9.49 -1.96 -13.05
CA GLU A 195 -10.42 -1.29 -13.98
C GLU A 195 -9.84 0.03 -14.50
N ASN A 196 -8.61 0.39 -14.10
CA ASN A 196 -7.92 1.61 -14.47
C ASN A 196 -8.81 2.86 -14.26
N ARG A 197 -9.41 2.97 -13.08
CA ARG A 197 -10.28 4.08 -12.69
C ARG A 197 -9.48 5.31 -12.29
N SER A 198 -10.16 6.45 -12.22
CA SER A 198 -9.59 7.63 -11.60
C SER A 198 -9.30 7.33 -10.13
N VAL A 199 -8.13 7.76 -9.65
CA VAL A 199 -7.81 7.63 -8.22
C VAL A 199 -8.69 8.52 -7.35
N LEU A 200 -9.38 9.51 -7.93
CA LEU A 200 -10.38 10.33 -7.23
C LEU A 200 -11.60 9.50 -6.79
N ASP A 201 -11.83 8.33 -7.39
CA ASP A 201 -12.86 7.38 -6.94
C ASP A 201 -12.59 6.91 -5.50
N LEU A 202 -11.34 6.97 -5.01
CA LEU A 202 -11.02 6.71 -3.60
C LEU A 202 -11.77 7.66 -2.64
N LEU A 203 -12.12 8.87 -3.08
CA LEU A 203 -12.79 9.86 -2.24
C LEU A 203 -14.32 9.71 -2.26
N ASP A 204 -14.95 9.40 -3.39
CA ASP A 204 -16.42 9.41 -3.53
C ASP A 204 -16.99 8.34 -4.50
N ALA A 205 -16.35 7.19 -4.68
CA ALA A 205 -16.93 6.11 -5.48
C ALA A 205 -18.38 5.80 -5.06
N ASP A 206 -19.26 5.60 -6.05
CA ASP A 206 -20.66 5.21 -5.89
C ASP A 206 -20.84 3.70 -5.68
N TYR A 207 -19.81 3.01 -5.20
CA TYR A 207 -19.84 1.58 -4.97
C TYR A 207 -18.88 1.18 -3.84
N THR A 208 -19.14 0.03 -3.25
CA THR A 208 -18.20 -0.67 -2.37
C THR A 208 -18.29 -2.19 -2.57
N PHE A 209 -17.52 -2.98 -1.82
CA PHE A 209 -17.53 -4.44 -1.86
C PHE A 209 -18.05 -5.02 -0.56
N LEU A 210 -19.15 -5.77 -0.63
CA LEU A 210 -19.81 -6.33 0.55
C LEU A 210 -20.02 -7.84 0.43
N ASN A 211 -19.82 -8.54 1.54
CA ASN A 211 -20.46 -9.82 1.82
C ASN A 211 -21.63 -9.62 2.81
N GLU A 212 -22.37 -10.67 3.14
CA GLU A 212 -23.56 -10.55 4.00
C GLU A 212 -23.25 -10.04 5.42
N ARG A 213 -22.11 -10.45 6.02
CA ARG A 213 -21.72 -10.02 7.36
C ARG A 213 -21.47 -8.52 7.41
N LEU A 214 -20.77 -7.98 6.42
CA LEU A 214 -20.47 -6.55 6.31
C LEU A 214 -21.69 -5.73 5.91
N ALA A 215 -22.52 -6.25 5.00
CA ALA A 215 -23.75 -5.58 4.60
C ALA A 215 -24.71 -5.40 5.77
N ARG A 216 -24.86 -6.42 6.63
CA ARG A 216 -25.61 -6.30 7.89
C ARG A 216 -25.05 -5.23 8.82
N HIS A 217 -23.72 -5.20 8.98
CA HIS A 217 -23.03 -4.17 9.77
C HIS A 217 -23.30 -2.75 9.26
N TYR A 218 -23.41 -2.58 7.95
CA TYR A 218 -23.67 -1.29 7.33
C TYR A 218 -25.15 -0.95 7.17
N GLY A 219 -26.07 -1.85 7.52
CA GLY A 219 -27.50 -1.66 7.29
C GLY A 219 -27.89 -1.71 5.81
N ILE A 220 -27.09 -2.34 4.95
CA ILE A 220 -27.33 -2.47 3.51
C ILE A 220 -28.02 -3.81 3.23
N ALA A 221 -29.26 -3.76 2.75
CA ALA A 221 -30.04 -4.96 2.41
C ALA A 221 -29.64 -5.57 1.05
N GLY A 222 -30.09 -6.80 0.78
CA GLY A 222 -29.99 -7.44 -0.53
C GLY A 222 -28.65 -8.13 -0.84
N VAL A 223 -27.75 -8.25 0.15
CA VAL A 223 -26.47 -8.97 0.04
C VAL A 223 -26.51 -10.24 0.89
N TYR A 224 -26.29 -11.40 0.27
CA TYR A 224 -26.42 -12.73 0.90
C TYR A 224 -25.22 -13.62 0.62
N GLY A 225 -24.74 -14.35 1.62
CA GLY A 225 -23.59 -15.25 1.55
C GLY A 225 -22.24 -14.58 1.81
N GLU A 226 -21.21 -15.42 1.91
CA GLU A 226 -19.86 -15.05 2.35
C GLU A 226 -19.02 -14.35 1.26
N ARG A 227 -19.38 -14.53 -0.01
CA ARG A 227 -18.63 -13.95 -1.14
C ARG A 227 -18.89 -12.46 -1.27
N PHE A 228 -17.80 -11.70 -1.37
CA PHE A 228 -17.83 -10.28 -1.70
C PHE A 228 -18.38 -10.03 -3.10
N ARG A 229 -19.16 -8.96 -3.23
CA ARG A 229 -19.63 -8.45 -4.52
C ARG A 229 -19.60 -6.93 -4.50
N ARG A 230 -19.45 -6.35 -5.69
CA ARG A 230 -19.62 -4.91 -5.88
C ARG A 230 -21.08 -4.54 -5.67
N VAL A 231 -21.32 -3.53 -4.83
CA VAL A 231 -22.66 -3.01 -4.51
C VAL A 231 -22.67 -1.52 -4.78
N SER A 232 -23.62 -1.06 -5.60
CA SER A 232 -23.84 0.36 -5.85
C SER A 232 -24.42 1.06 -4.63
N LEU A 233 -23.98 2.28 -4.38
CA LEU A 233 -24.36 3.12 -3.26
C LEU A 233 -25.09 4.36 -3.80
N PRO A 234 -26.21 4.76 -3.19
CA PRO A 234 -26.93 5.96 -3.62
C PRO A 234 -26.10 7.24 -3.32
N PRO A 235 -26.39 8.36 -3.99
CA PRO A 235 -25.58 9.58 -3.87
C PRO A 235 -25.43 10.13 -2.44
N ASP A 236 -26.45 9.95 -1.61
CA ASP A 236 -26.54 10.36 -0.20
C ASP A 236 -25.96 9.35 0.78
N SER A 237 -25.46 8.20 0.28
CA SER A 237 -24.86 7.18 1.14
C SER A 237 -23.64 7.72 1.90
N VAL A 238 -23.62 7.43 3.19
CA VAL A 238 -22.49 7.69 4.08
C VAL A 238 -21.33 6.69 3.86
N ARG A 239 -21.56 5.62 3.09
CA ARG A 239 -20.62 4.52 2.83
C ARG A 239 -19.76 4.70 1.57
N ARG A 240 -19.84 5.84 0.88
CA ARG A 240 -19.08 6.12 -0.35
C ARG A 240 -17.62 6.45 -0.05
N GLY A 241 -16.72 5.99 -0.91
CA GLY A 241 -15.28 6.22 -0.81
C GLY A 241 -14.64 5.66 0.47
N LEU A 242 -13.38 6.02 0.71
CA LEU A 242 -12.59 5.53 1.84
C LEU A 242 -13.18 5.91 3.20
N LEU A 243 -13.75 7.11 3.33
CA LEU A 243 -14.28 7.60 4.62
C LEU A 243 -15.52 6.84 5.11
N GLY A 244 -16.18 6.08 4.23
CA GLY A 244 -17.33 5.25 4.57
C GLY A 244 -16.98 3.84 5.05
N GLN A 245 -15.73 3.42 4.89
CA GLN A 245 -15.28 2.04 5.11
C GLN A 245 -14.87 1.78 6.56
N GLY A 246 -15.23 0.60 7.04
CA GLY A 246 -15.07 0.19 8.44
C GLY A 246 -13.61 0.04 8.85
N SER A 247 -12.74 -0.37 7.93
CA SER A 247 -11.30 -0.48 8.15
C SER A 247 -10.70 0.85 8.62
N ILE A 248 -11.00 1.93 7.91
CA ILE A 248 -10.51 3.28 8.20
C ILE A 248 -11.16 3.80 9.48
N LEU A 249 -12.49 3.65 9.62
CA LEU A 249 -13.22 4.13 10.80
C LEU A 249 -12.75 3.45 12.09
N THR A 250 -12.39 2.17 12.03
CA THR A 250 -11.86 1.40 13.16
C THR A 250 -10.40 1.69 13.44
N ASP A 251 -9.53 1.72 12.42
CA ASP A 251 -8.10 2.07 12.60
C ASP A 251 -7.94 3.45 13.24
N THR A 252 -8.85 4.37 12.91
CA THR A 252 -8.83 5.74 13.42
C THR A 252 -9.62 5.94 14.71
N SER A 253 -9.96 4.87 15.42
CA SER A 253 -10.70 4.90 16.68
C SER A 253 -9.90 4.27 17.83
N ARG A 254 -10.35 4.48 19.08
CA ARG A 254 -9.82 3.75 20.25
C ARG A 254 -10.68 2.52 20.54
N ALA A 255 -10.13 1.59 21.32
CA ALA A 255 -10.80 0.34 21.70
C ALA A 255 -12.21 0.54 22.31
N ASN A 256 -12.43 1.62 23.06
CA ASN A 256 -13.66 1.89 23.79
C ASN A 256 -14.44 3.11 23.29
N ARG A 257 -13.94 3.86 22.30
CA ARG A 257 -14.56 5.12 21.85
C ARG A 257 -14.05 5.61 20.49
N THR A 258 -14.81 6.49 19.87
CA THR A 258 -14.36 7.27 18.70
C THR A 258 -13.18 8.18 19.04
N SER A 259 -12.47 8.64 18.01
CA SER A 259 -11.44 9.67 18.17
C SER A 259 -11.46 10.64 16.99
N PRO A 260 -12.13 11.80 17.11
CA PRO A 260 -12.07 12.86 16.10
C PRO A 260 -10.64 13.28 15.79
N VAL A 261 -9.79 13.31 16.81
CA VAL A 261 -8.36 13.59 16.70
C VAL A 261 -7.66 12.62 15.75
N ILE A 262 -7.77 11.31 15.98
CA ILE A 262 -7.08 10.32 15.13
C ILE A 262 -7.69 10.27 13.73
N ARG A 263 -9.01 10.42 13.60
CA ARG A 263 -9.71 10.51 12.29
C ARG A 263 -9.24 11.70 11.47
N GLY A 264 -9.25 12.89 12.07
CA GLY A 264 -8.78 14.10 11.43
C GLY A 264 -7.31 14.02 11.05
N LYS A 265 -6.48 13.48 11.96
CA LYS A 265 -5.05 13.26 11.70
C LYS A 265 -4.87 12.37 10.47
N TRP A 266 -5.60 11.26 10.39
CA TRP A 266 -5.54 10.35 9.25
C TRP A 266 -5.92 11.06 7.94
N ILE A 267 -6.94 11.94 7.95
CA ILE A 267 -7.32 12.73 6.76
C ILE A 267 -6.21 13.72 6.39
N LEU A 268 -5.64 14.43 7.36
CA LEU A 268 -4.53 15.37 7.11
C LEU A 268 -3.29 14.66 6.55
N GLU A 269 -2.97 13.48 7.06
CA GLU A 269 -1.82 12.69 6.64
C GLU A 269 -2.02 12.03 5.28
N ASN A 270 -3.15 11.35 5.08
CA ASN A 270 -3.36 10.48 3.93
C ASN A 270 -4.09 11.16 2.77
N ILE A 271 -4.81 12.26 3.03
CA ILE A 271 -5.57 12.99 2.01
C ILE A 271 -4.94 14.35 1.72
N PHE A 272 -4.61 15.16 2.72
CA PHE A 272 -4.06 16.51 2.46
C PHE A 272 -2.53 16.55 2.34
N GLY A 273 -1.82 15.57 2.89
CA GLY A 273 -0.35 15.58 2.94
C GLY A 273 0.22 16.63 3.90
N THR A 274 -0.55 17.03 4.91
CA THR A 274 -0.19 18.03 5.91
C THR A 274 -0.26 17.40 7.31
N PRO A 275 0.58 16.40 7.63
CA PRO A 275 0.60 15.75 8.95
C PRO A 275 0.68 16.80 10.06
N PRO A 276 -0.16 16.70 11.12
CA PRO A 276 0.02 17.54 12.29
C PRO A 276 1.36 17.19 12.98
N PRO A 277 1.98 18.15 13.70
CA PRO A 277 3.19 17.87 14.46
C PRO A 277 2.92 16.81 15.54
N ALA A 278 3.98 16.13 15.99
CA ALA A 278 3.88 15.19 17.09
C ALA A 278 3.27 15.86 18.34
N PRO A 279 2.41 15.16 19.10
CA PRO A 279 1.84 15.73 20.32
C PRO A 279 2.95 16.06 21.33
N PRO A 280 2.77 17.10 22.16
CA PRO A 280 3.70 17.39 23.26
C PRO A 280 3.91 16.17 24.19
N ALA A 281 5.06 16.11 24.85
CA ALA A 281 5.29 15.11 25.88
C ALA A 281 4.27 15.28 27.03
N ASN A 282 3.79 14.17 27.60
CA ASN A 282 2.88 14.12 28.76
C ASN A 282 1.49 14.74 28.54
N VAL A 283 0.92 14.69 27.33
CA VAL A 283 -0.49 15.05 27.13
C VAL A 283 -1.37 14.11 27.98
N PRO A 284 -2.17 14.63 28.93
CA PRO A 284 -3.02 13.80 29.76
C PRO A 284 -4.13 13.17 28.90
N GLU A 285 -4.44 11.92 29.17
CA GLU A 285 -5.57 11.26 28.52
C GLU A 285 -6.90 11.93 28.90
N LEU A 286 -7.90 11.79 28.03
CA LEU A 286 -9.27 12.14 28.39
C LEU A 286 -9.70 11.31 29.60
N LYS A 287 -10.30 11.98 30.58
CA LYS A 287 -10.85 11.31 31.76
C LYS A 287 -11.94 10.35 31.31
N GLU A 288 -11.78 9.07 31.65
CA GLU A 288 -12.81 8.07 31.42
C GLU A 288 -13.89 8.21 32.49
N GLU A 289 -15.12 8.49 32.07
CA GLU A 289 -16.30 8.50 32.95
C GLU A 289 -16.99 7.14 32.85
N ARG A 290 -17.15 6.48 34.01
CA ARG A 290 -17.69 5.12 34.09
C ARG A 290 -19.21 5.08 34.09
N ASN A 291 -19.87 6.21 34.38
CA ASN A 291 -21.31 6.32 34.30
C ASN A 291 -21.73 6.89 32.94
N PRO A 292 -22.37 6.10 32.05
CA PRO A 292 -22.80 6.56 30.72
C PRO A 292 -23.64 7.84 30.76
N ALA A 293 -24.47 8.03 31.80
CA ALA A 293 -25.31 9.22 31.95
C ALA A 293 -24.53 10.51 32.28
N LYS A 294 -23.22 10.39 32.60
CA LYS A 294 -22.31 11.50 32.89
C LYS A 294 -21.23 11.67 31.81
N VAL A 295 -21.18 10.78 30.82
CA VAL A 295 -20.26 10.90 29.69
C VAL A 295 -20.70 12.11 28.88
N LEU A 296 -19.84 13.12 28.79
CA LEU A 296 -20.09 14.28 27.95
C LEU A 296 -19.99 13.88 26.47
N PRO A 297 -20.72 14.56 25.56
CA PRO A 297 -20.52 14.40 24.12
C PRO A 297 -19.04 14.59 23.74
N MET A 298 -18.56 13.85 22.75
CA MET A 298 -17.14 13.90 22.34
C MET A 298 -16.67 15.32 22.01
N ARG A 299 -17.53 16.13 21.38
CA ARG A 299 -17.25 17.55 21.09
C ARG A 299 -17.00 18.37 22.37
N GLU A 300 -17.78 18.13 23.42
CA GLU A 300 -17.60 18.81 24.71
C GLU A 300 -16.34 18.33 25.44
N GLN A 301 -16.05 17.03 25.40
CA GLN A 301 -14.80 16.48 25.95
C GLN A 301 -13.57 17.12 25.27
N MET A 302 -13.60 17.25 23.94
CA MET A 302 -12.56 17.91 23.16
C MET A 302 -12.49 19.41 23.42
N ALA A 303 -13.61 20.10 23.62
CA ALA A 303 -13.62 21.50 24.02
C ALA A 303 -12.91 21.70 25.37
N GLN A 304 -13.15 20.81 26.35
CA GLN A 304 -12.45 20.84 27.63
C GLN A 304 -10.95 20.55 27.48
N HIS A 305 -10.58 19.55 26.68
CA HIS A 305 -9.18 19.20 26.43
C HIS A 305 -8.40 20.33 25.74
N ARG A 306 -9.05 21.03 24.81
CA ARG A 306 -8.48 22.15 24.05
C ARG A 306 -8.57 23.50 24.74
N ALA A 307 -8.99 23.55 26.01
CA ALA A 307 -8.94 24.78 26.79
C ALA A 307 -7.52 25.37 26.89
N ASN A 308 -6.49 24.54 26.68
CA ASN A 308 -5.11 25.01 26.51
C ASN A 308 -4.89 25.57 25.08
N PRO A 309 -4.53 26.86 24.92
CA PRO A 309 -4.29 27.47 23.60
C PRO A 309 -3.24 26.76 22.74
N VAL A 310 -2.26 26.08 23.35
CA VAL A 310 -1.23 25.33 22.63
C VAL A 310 -1.83 24.10 21.92
N CYS A 311 -2.80 23.43 22.54
CA CYS A 311 -3.48 22.29 21.94
C CYS A 311 -4.49 22.75 20.88
N ALA A 312 -5.18 23.88 21.12
CA ALA A 312 -6.22 24.38 20.24
C ALA A 312 -5.72 24.69 18.81
N SER A 313 -4.51 25.23 18.67
CA SER A 313 -3.97 25.64 17.37
C SER A 313 -3.79 24.47 16.38
N CYS A 314 -3.29 23.34 16.85
CA CYS A 314 -3.08 22.15 16.01
C CYS A 314 -4.37 21.34 15.83
N HIS A 315 -5.25 21.34 16.84
CA HIS A 315 -6.53 20.62 16.78
C HIS A 315 -7.61 21.32 15.96
N ALA A 316 -7.46 22.63 15.67
CA ALA A 316 -8.50 23.42 15.00
C ALA A 316 -8.96 22.82 13.67
N GLN A 317 -8.05 22.23 12.88
CA GLN A 317 -8.40 21.57 11.63
C GLN A 317 -8.72 20.09 11.83
N MET A 318 -7.91 19.40 12.63
CA MET A 318 -7.98 17.96 12.86
C MET A 318 -9.33 17.56 13.48
N ASP A 319 -9.75 18.23 14.53
CA ASP A 319 -10.99 17.84 15.23
C ASP A 319 -12.21 18.08 14.36
N GLU A 320 -12.23 19.16 13.56
CA GLU A 320 -13.35 19.50 12.68
C GLU A 320 -13.53 18.44 11.59
N LEU A 321 -12.44 17.98 10.97
CA LEU A 321 -12.46 16.84 10.04
C LEU A 321 -12.97 15.56 10.71
N GLY A 322 -12.53 15.31 11.95
CA GLY A 322 -12.96 14.15 12.72
C GLY A 322 -14.42 14.19 13.17
N PHE A 323 -14.93 15.36 13.56
CA PHE A 323 -16.31 15.54 14.02
C PHE A 323 -17.32 15.29 12.92
N ALA A 324 -17.00 15.62 11.67
CA ALA A 324 -17.86 15.27 10.54
C ALA A 324 -18.02 13.75 10.35
N LEU A 325 -17.20 12.93 10.98
CA LEU A 325 -17.33 11.47 11.00
C LEU A 325 -17.91 10.93 12.32
N GLU A 326 -18.27 11.78 13.29
CA GLU A 326 -18.62 11.35 14.65
C GLU A 326 -19.89 10.47 14.72
N ASN A 327 -20.76 10.56 13.73
CA ASN A 327 -21.89 9.63 13.58
C ASN A 327 -21.46 8.18 13.36
N PHE A 328 -20.22 7.92 12.95
CA PHE A 328 -19.66 6.57 12.97
C PHE A 328 -19.06 6.29 14.35
N ASP A 329 -19.47 5.19 14.98
CA ASP A 329 -18.87 4.71 16.22
C ASP A 329 -17.45 4.12 16.01
N ALA A 330 -16.88 3.52 17.06
CA ALA A 330 -15.53 2.97 17.03
C ALA A 330 -15.35 1.77 16.06
N ILE A 331 -16.44 1.09 15.72
CA ILE A 331 -16.45 -0.03 14.77
C ILE A 331 -17.14 0.33 13.45
N GLY A 332 -17.34 1.64 13.20
CA GLY A 332 -17.90 2.16 11.97
C GLY A 332 -19.40 1.93 11.80
N GLU A 333 -20.16 1.59 12.84
CA GLU A 333 -21.63 1.61 12.81
C GLU A 333 -22.14 3.05 12.83
N TRP A 334 -23.26 3.30 12.15
CA TRP A 334 -23.90 4.62 12.17
C TRP A 334 -24.78 4.78 13.41
N ARG A 335 -24.72 5.96 14.02
CA ARG A 335 -25.54 6.37 15.17
C ARG A 335 -25.90 7.85 15.06
N ASP A 336 -27.10 8.20 15.54
CA ASP A 336 -27.57 9.59 15.63
C ASP A 336 -27.39 10.19 17.04
N VAL A 337 -27.18 9.32 18.03
CA VAL A 337 -26.97 9.70 19.42
C VAL A 337 -25.68 9.08 19.95
N ASP A 338 -25.08 9.72 20.95
CA ASP A 338 -23.94 9.18 21.67
C ASP A 338 -24.32 8.21 22.78
N ALA A 339 -23.31 7.69 23.50
CA ALA A 339 -23.50 6.74 24.58
C ALA A 339 -24.32 7.31 25.76
N ALA A 340 -24.42 8.64 25.89
CA ALA A 340 -25.24 9.33 26.88
C ALA A 340 -26.65 9.64 26.37
N GLY A 341 -26.95 9.34 25.09
CA GLY A 341 -28.23 9.62 24.44
C GLY A 341 -28.35 11.03 23.88
N ALA A 342 -27.27 11.83 23.89
CA ALA A 342 -27.28 13.16 23.30
C ALA A 342 -27.17 13.06 21.77
N ARG A 343 -27.85 13.96 21.05
CA ARG A 343 -27.75 14.02 19.58
C ARG A 343 -26.33 14.38 19.17
N ILE A 344 -25.82 13.67 18.18
CA ILE A 344 -24.51 13.95 17.59
C ILE A 344 -24.64 15.17 16.69
N ASP A 345 -23.70 16.11 16.86
CA ASP A 345 -23.53 17.27 15.98
C ASP A 345 -22.31 17.04 15.07
N PRO A 346 -22.52 16.69 13.78
CA PRO A 346 -21.44 16.49 12.82
C PRO A 346 -21.10 17.73 12.01
N THR A 347 -21.52 18.92 12.44
CA THR A 347 -21.13 20.18 11.78
C THR A 347 -19.65 20.45 11.99
N ALA A 348 -18.99 20.97 10.97
CA ALA A 348 -17.56 21.21 10.99
C ALA A 348 -17.20 22.45 10.17
N LYS A 349 -16.05 23.04 10.49
CA LYS A 349 -15.54 24.22 9.79
C LYS A 349 -14.04 24.14 9.57
N LEU A 350 -13.59 24.29 8.33
CA LEU A 350 -12.17 24.41 7.99
C LEU A 350 -11.62 25.81 8.35
N PRO A 351 -10.28 25.95 8.51
CA PRO A 351 -9.64 27.23 8.83
C PRO A 351 -9.91 28.36 7.82
N ASP A 352 -10.19 28.01 6.56
CA ASP A 352 -10.52 28.96 5.48
C ASP A 352 -11.96 29.50 5.57
N GLY A 353 -12.78 28.96 6.49
CA GLY A 353 -14.17 29.33 6.67
C GLY A 353 -15.18 28.35 6.08
N THR A 354 -14.74 27.37 5.29
CA THR A 354 -15.62 26.38 4.64
C THR A 354 -16.34 25.54 5.69
N THR A 355 -17.67 25.55 5.65
CA THR A 355 -18.52 24.77 6.57
C THR A 355 -19.11 23.54 5.88
N PHE A 356 -19.21 22.43 6.60
CA PHE A 356 -19.77 21.18 6.09
C PHE A 356 -20.37 20.36 7.23
N THR A 357 -21.30 19.47 6.90
CA THR A 357 -22.03 18.63 7.86
C THR A 357 -21.93 17.17 7.46
N GLY A 358 -21.30 16.36 8.31
CA GLY A 358 -21.25 14.91 8.12
C GLY A 358 -20.34 14.43 6.98
N PRO A 359 -20.28 13.10 6.77
CA PRO A 359 -19.36 12.50 5.80
C PRO A 359 -19.69 12.85 4.35
N VAL A 360 -20.98 13.06 4.03
CA VAL A 360 -21.42 13.33 2.66
C VAL A 360 -20.91 14.68 2.17
N GLU A 361 -21.02 15.73 2.99
CA GLU A 361 -20.49 17.04 2.63
C GLU A 361 -18.97 17.11 2.77
N LEU A 362 -18.38 16.41 3.76
CA LEU A 362 -16.93 16.29 3.88
C LEU A 362 -16.30 15.74 2.59
N ARG A 363 -16.84 14.70 1.97
CA ARG A 363 -16.32 14.18 0.69
C ARG A 363 -16.35 15.22 -0.43
N LYS A 364 -17.39 16.06 -0.48
CA LYS A 364 -17.48 17.17 -1.46
C LYS A 364 -16.37 18.20 -1.21
N VAL A 365 -16.11 18.53 0.05
CA VAL A 365 -14.98 19.40 0.43
C VAL A 365 -13.64 18.77 0.04
N LEU A 366 -13.42 17.48 0.31
CA LEU A 366 -12.18 16.82 -0.12
C LEU A 366 -11.98 16.85 -1.64
N LEU A 367 -13.06 16.76 -2.42
CA LEU A 367 -13.00 16.89 -3.88
C LEU A 367 -12.66 18.31 -4.34
N THR A 368 -13.00 19.37 -3.59
CA THR A 368 -12.52 20.73 -3.91
C THR A 368 -11.01 20.88 -3.63
N HIS A 369 -10.45 19.99 -2.82
CA HIS A 369 -9.02 19.86 -2.53
C HIS A 369 -8.36 18.68 -3.27
N ALA A 370 -8.91 18.27 -4.42
CA ALA A 370 -8.40 17.14 -5.18
C ALA A 370 -6.91 17.27 -5.54
N ASP A 371 -6.39 18.48 -5.74
CA ASP A 371 -4.97 18.68 -6.03
C ASP A 371 -4.05 18.28 -4.87
N ASP A 372 -4.45 18.56 -3.63
CA ASP A 372 -3.74 18.15 -2.42
C ASP A 372 -3.71 16.62 -2.33
N PHE A 373 -4.87 15.98 -2.48
CA PHE A 373 -4.99 14.51 -2.52
C PHE A 373 -4.13 13.87 -3.61
N LEU A 374 -4.14 14.44 -4.82
CA LEU A 374 -3.32 13.93 -5.92
C LEU A 374 -1.83 14.09 -5.64
N THR A 375 -1.41 15.16 -4.94
CA THR A 375 -0.02 15.33 -4.50
C THR A 375 0.35 14.24 -3.50
N THR A 376 -0.43 14.10 -2.43
CA THR A 376 -0.19 13.12 -1.37
C THR A 376 -0.17 11.68 -1.88
N LEU A 377 -1.13 11.32 -2.73
CA LEU A 377 -1.16 9.99 -3.36
C LEU A 377 0.08 9.77 -4.24
N THR A 378 0.45 10.76 -5.05
CA THR A 378 1.62 10.65 -5.94
C THR A 378 2.91 10.50 -5.15
N GLU A 379 3.06 11.24 -4.06
CA GLU A 379 4.22 11.14 -3.16
C GLU A 379 4.30 9.77 -2.48
N ASN A 380 3.18 9.27 -1.95
CA ASN A 380 3.12 7.95 -1.34
C ASN A 380 3.40 6.83 -2.36
N LEU A 381 2.82 6.91 -3.56
CA LEU A 381 3.03 5.91 -4.61
C LEU A 381 4.47 5.94 -5.14
N LEU A 382 5.07 7.13 -5.29
CA LEU A 382 6.46 7.27 -5.69
C LEU A 382 7.42 6.78 -4.59
N THR A 383 7.14 7.08 -3.32
CA THR A 383 7.89 6.54 -2.16
C THR A 383 7.89 5.01 -2.20
N TYR A 384 6.72 4.41 -2.41
CA TYR A 384 6.58 2.97 -2.53
C TYR A 384 7.33 2.39 -3.75
N ALA A 385 7.25 3.06 -4.90
CA ALA A 385 7.95 2.67 -6.13
C ALA A 385 9.48 2.70 -5.99
N LEU A 386 10.02 3.71 -5.27
CA LEU A 386 11.46 3.89 -5.07
C LEU A 386 12.01 3.09 -3.88
N GLY A 387 11.17 2.74 -2.91
CA GLY A 387 11.60 2.10 -1.66
C GLY A 387 12.43 3.02 -0.74
N ARG A 388 12.29 4.34 -0.92
CA ARG A 388 12.91 5.39 -0.08
C ARG A 388 11.95 6.56 0.08
N GLY A 389 12.12 7.33 1.16
CA GLY A 389 11.44 8.62 1.32
C GLY A 389 11.83 9.62 0.22
N LEU A 390 10.91 10.54 -0.08
CA LEU A 390 11.16 11.63 -1.01
C LEU A 390 11.87 12.79 -0.33
N ASP A 391 12.64 13.54 -1.11
CA ASP A 391 13.26 14.78 -0.69
C ASP A 391 12.80 15.96 -1.56
N ALA A 392 13.33 17.16 -1.28
CA ALA A 392 12.96 18.37 -2.01
C ALA A 392 13.28 18.31 -3.52
N ALA A 393 14.25 17.50 -3.94
CA ALA A 393 14.61 17.32 -5.34
C ALA A 393 13.61 16.45 -6.11
N ASP A 394 12.77 15.66 -5.42
CA ASP A 394 11.72 14.86 -6.04
C ASP A 394 10.45 15.69 -6.37
N ALA A 395 10.27 16.87 -5.77
CA ALA A 395 9.07 17.70 -5.94
C ALA A 395 8.74 18.08 -7.41
N PRO A 396 9.72 18.41 -8.29
CA PRO A 396 9.47 18.59 -9.72
C PRO A 396 8.91 17.33 -10.40
N ALA A 397 9.37 16.13 -10.01
CA ALA A 397 8.89 14.88 -10.56
C ALA A 397 7.43 14.61 -10.15
N VAL A 398 7.07 14.85 -8.89
CA VAL A 398 5.68 14.76 -8.40
C VAL A 398 4.75 15.65 -9.22
N ARG A 399 5.13 16.93 -9.43
CA ARG A 399 4.36 17.86 -10.27
C ARG A 399 4.27 17.42 -11.72
N GLN A 400 5.32 16.81 -12.28
CA GLN A 400 5.28 16.29 -13.64
C GLN A 400 4.35 15.08 -13.76
N ILE A 401 4.44 14.13 -12.83
CA ILE A 401 3.59 12.93 -12.78
C ILE A 401 2.11 13.29 -12.76
N LYS A 402 1.72 14.23 -11.89
CA LYS A 402 0.35 14.74 -11.84
C LYS A 402 -0.09 15.38 -13.15
N ARG A 403 0.75 16.21 -13.76
CA ARG A 403 0.46 16.87 -15.04
C ARG A 403 0.27 15.85 -16.16
N ASP A 404 1.09 14.81 -16.20
CA ASP A 404 1.01 13.78 -17.24
C ASP A 404 -0.22 12.86 -17.06
N ALA A 405 -0.70 12.69 -15.83
CA ALA A 405 -1.91 11.91 -15.53
C ALA A 405 -3.22 12.72 -15.68
N ALA A 406 -3.16 14.05 -15.71
CA ALA A 406 -4.35 14.90 -15.79
C ALA A 406 -5.22 14.67 -17.05
N PRO A 407 -4.67 14.51 -18.27
CA PRO A 407 -5.46 14.31 -19.49
C PRO A 407 -6.35 13.07 -19.47
N THR A 408 -6.01 12.07 -18.65
CA THR A 408 -6.78 10.83 -18.51
C THR A 408 -7.68 10.83 -17.27
N ASN A 409 -7.87 11.99 -16.63
CA ASN A 409 -8.58 12.14 -15.35
C ASN A 409 -7.93 11.33 -14.22
N TYR A 410 -6.61 11.37 -14.12
CA TYR A 410 -5.83 10.75 -13.04
C TYR A 410 -6.11 9.25 -12.90
N ARG A 411 -6.23 8.56 -14.02
CA ARG A 411 -6.35 7.10 -14.03
C ARG A 411 -5.12 6.46 -13.39
N PHE A 412 -5.33 5.39 -12.62
CA PHE A 412 -4.25 4.74 -11.88
C PHE A 412 -3.08 4.33 -12.80
N ALA A 413 -3.36 3.73 -13.96
CA ALA A 413 -2.31 3.35 -14.91
C ALA A 413 -1.54 4.57 -15.44
N SER A 414 -2.17 5.74 -15.60
CA SER A 414 -1.47 6.95 -16.05
C SER A 414 -0.49 7.48 -15.00
N LEU A 415 -0.83 7.42 -13.71
CA LEU A 415 0.09 7.75 -12.63
C LEU A 415 1.28 6.78 -12.60
N VAL A 416 1.03 5.48 -12.69
CA VAL A 416 2.09 4.46 -12.77
C VAL A 416 3.00 4.70 -13.97
N GLN A 417 2.41 4.92 -15.15
CA GLN A 417 3.16 5.17 -16.39
C GLN A 417 4.00 6.45 -16.32
N ALA A 418 3.55 7.48 -15.60
CA ALA A 418 4.33 8.70 -15.40
C ALA A 418 5.44 8.49 -14.35
N ILE A 419 5.18 7.73 -13.28
CA ILE A 419 6.19 7.36 -12.28
C ILE A 419 7.34 6.60 -12.93
N VAL A 420 7.05 5.55 -13.70
CA VAL A 420 8.11 4.71 -14.31
C VAL A 420 8.92 5.44 -15.38
N ARG A 421 8.38 6.54 -15.94
CA ARG A 421 9.07 7.44 -16.87
C ARG A 421 9.81 8.58 -16.17
N SER A 422 9.60 8.77 -14.88
CA SER A 422 10.18 9.88 -14.12
C SER A 422 11.68 9.70 -13.86
N THR A 423 12.37 10.83 -13.72
CA THR A 423 13.81 10.85 -13.41
C THR A 423 14.15 10.05 -12.15
N PRO A 424 13.45 10.18 -11.00
CA PRO A 424 13.78 9.40 -9.80
C PRO A 424 13.68 7.88 -10.00
N PHE A 425 12.79 7.43 -10.90
CA PHE A 425 12.59 6.01 -11.15
C PHE A 425 13.59 5.41 -12.15
N GLN A 426 14.13 6.20 -13.08
CA GLN A 426 15.07 5.71 -14.11
C GLN A 426 16.53 6.08 -13.85
N MET A 427 16.79 7.01 -12.93
CA MET A 427 18.11 7.54 -12.68
C MET A 427 18.53 7.29 -11.23
N TRP A 428 19.84 7.24 -11.02
CA TRP A 428 20.47 7.22 -9.70
C TRP A 428 21.53 8.31 -9.64
N MET A 429 21.73 8.91 -8.46
CA MET A 429 22.80 9.89 -8.23
C MET A 429 24.11 9.19 -7.86
N ALA A 430 25.13 9.31 -8.71
CA ALA A 430 26.42 8.71 -8.44
C ALA A 430 26.99 9.17 -7.09
N GLN A 431 27.39 8.22 -6.26
CA GLN A 431 28.01 8.47 -4.97
C GLN A 431 29.54 8.50 -5.12
N GLN A 432 30.21 9.22 -4.22
CA GLN A 432 31.65 9.07 -4.06
C GLN A 432 31.95 7.63 -3.61
N ARG A 433 32.83 6.94 -4.35
CA ARG A 433 33.30 5.63 -3.92
C ARG A 433 34.13 5.82 -2.65
N ALA A 434 33.75 5.13 -1.57
CA ALA A 434 34.64 4.97 -0.43
C ALA A 434 35.85 4.16 -0.91
N ASN A 435 37.05 4.71 -0.74
CA ASN A 435 38.32 4.03 -1.07
C ASN A 435 38.54 2.77 -0.25
#